data_AF-A0A814I4B5-F1
#
_entry.id   AF-A0A814I4B5-F1
#
_cell.length_a   1.000
_cell.length_b   1.000
_cell.length_c   1.000
_cell.angle_alpha   90.00
_cell.angle_beta   90.00
_cell.angle_gamma   90.00
#
_symmetry.space_group_name_H-M   'P 1'
#
loop_
_entity.id
_entity.type
_entity.pdbx_description
1 polymer ?
#
loop_
_entity_poly.entity_id
_entity_poly.type
_entity_poly.pdbx_seq_one_letter_code
_entity_poly.pdbx_strand_id
1 'polypeptide(L)'
;MDDFPDEVFLQMFRYVPILDLFRGFYNLNSRLNRIIGEVRIHIRSVLNEEEQGYILPNICPKQIRSFCVHEDRYEFLKLSQCNNIRQLEFGCHSRHTHERYVHRQLVHVQPAVFPHLRNLTIYQQNWSSEYQQLCTMIFNNQFPVLKYVYLPYANGSCVPRIRTWSTSLINVSIECCNKSMFYPLLDNLPNLKYFTCTLGTDNVGTLEQQCLSLKTINLTTGGTVISNRYPYSTPPLFRFDSKNISDRREWTIVHYHSFYNPYYLFELEIRWLVATSCTLGDLITQWSQRTGTIPDSNQVAFHLVPVPCDSFAEFDALRDIQKYISSNFIIVYIQYKIYKY
;
A
#
# COMPACT_ATOMS: atom_id res chain seq x y z
N MET A 1 35.68 -12.97 -12.66
CA MET A 1 34.21 -13.00 -12.50
C MET A 1 33.76 -14.28 -11.79
N ASP A 2 34.52 -15.37 -11.84
CA ASP A 2 34.11 -16.66 -11.27
C ASP A 2 34.14 -16.72 -9.73
N ASP A 3 34.81 -15.79 -9.06
CA ASP A 3 35.03 -15.84 -7.60
C ASP A 3 33.87 -15.31 -6.75
N PHE A 4 32.93 -14.56 -7.33
CA PHE A 4 31.81 -14.03 -6.54
C PHE A 4 30.76 -15.10 -6.29
N PRO A 5 30.22 -15.26 -5.06
CA PRO A 5 29.12 -16.19 -4.78
C PRO A 5 27.84 -15.87 -5.55
N ASP A 6 27.01 -16.87 -5.83
CA ASP A 6 25.73 -16.69 -6.53
C ASP A 6 24.79 -15.72 -5.77
N GLU A 7 24.86 -15.71 -4.44
CA GLU A 7 24.08 -14.85 -3.56
C GLU A 7 24.35 -13.38 -3.81
N VAL A 8 25.59 -13.02 -4.14
CA VAL A 8 25.98 -11.63 -4.45
C VAL A 8 25.33 -11.20 -5.77
N PHE A 9 25.39 -12.04 -6.80
CA PHE A 9 24.70 -11.77 -8.07
C PHE A 9 23.19 -11.66 -7.88
N LEU A 10 22.58 -12.56 -7.09
CA LEU A 10 21.15 -12.49 -6.78
C LEU A 10 20.76 -11.22 -6.04
N GLN A 11 21.64 -10.69 -5.17
CA GLN A 11 21.41 -9.41 -4.51
C GLN A 11 21.54 -8.26 -5.50
N MET A 12 22.60 -8.24 -6.31
CA MET A 12 22.80 -7.20 -7.33
C MET A 12 21.64 -7.15 -8.33
N PHE A 13 21.24 -8.30 -8.88
CA PHE A 13 20.18 -8.40 -9.89
C PHE A 13 18.80 -7.98 -9.39
N ARG A 14 18.56 -7.92 -8.07
CA ARG A 14 17.32 -7.35 -7.51
C ARG A 14 17.20 -5.84 -7.74
N TYR A 15 18.31 -5.14 -7.92
CA TYR A 15 18.35 -3.69 -8.09
C TYR A 15 18.54 -3.28 -9.56
N VAL A 16 18.85 -4.23 -10.45
CA VAL A 16 19.00 -3.96 -11.88
C VAL A 16 17.63 -4.02 -12.56
N PRO A 17 17.24 -3.02 -13.37
CA PRO A 17 16.03 -3.09 -14.18
C PRO A 17 16.02 -4.36 -15.05
N ILE A 18 14.86 -4.99 -15.19
CA ILE A 18 14.80 -6.32 -15.82
C ILE A 18 15.32 -6.33 -17.26
N LEU A 19 15.07 -5.27 -18.02
CA LEU A 19 15.58 -5.15 -19.38
C LEU A 19 17.11 -5.10 -19.41
N ASP A 20 17.72 -4.32 -18.53
CA ASP A 20 19.17 -4.20 -18.41
C ASP A 20 19.80 -5.49 -17.90
N LEU A 21 19.11 -6.21 -17.02
CA LEU A 21 19.54 -7.52 -16.53
C LEU A 21 19.64 -8.51 -17.69
N PHE A 22 18.59 -8.63 -18.49
CA PHE A 22 18.61 -9.57 -19.62
C PHE A 22 19.61 -9.10 -20.69
N ARG A 23 19.66 -7.82 -21.06
CA ARG A 23 20.64 -7.34 -22.06
C ARG A 23 22.09 -7.51 -21.63
N GLY A 24 22.37 -7.18 -20.37
CA GLY A 24 23.72 -7.12 -19.84
C GLY A 24 24.27 -8.49 -19.46
N PHE A 25 23.41 -9.43 -19.04
CA PHE A 25 23.88 -10.67 -18.40
C PHE A 25 23.32 -11.97 -18.99
N TYR A 26 22.22 -11.92 -19.74
CA TYR A 26 21.67 -13.12 -20.37
C TYR A 26 22.53 -13.55 -21.55
N ASN A 27 22.72 -14.86 -21.72
CA ASN A 27 23.61 -15.49 -22.70
C ASN A 27 25.10 -15.18 -22.57
N LEU A 28 25.54 -14.52 -21.50
CA LEU A 28 26.98 -14.33 -21.26
C LEU A 28 27.67 -15.64 -20.88
N ASN A 29 27.09 -16.42 -19.97
CA ASN A 29 27.55 -17.76 -19.63
C ASN A 29 26.45 -18.58 -18.92
N SER A 30 26.65 -19.89 -18.82
CA SER A 30 25.68 -20.82 -18.23
C SER A 30 25.37 -20.54 -16.77
N ARG A 31 26.36 -20.06 -16.00
CA ARG A 31 26.20 -19.72 -14.58
C ARG A 31 25.29 -18.50 -14.42
N LEU A 32 25.53 -17.42 -15.14
CA LEU A 32 24.70 -16.22 -15.11
C LEU A 32 23.29 -16.52 -15.62
N ASN A 33 23.14 -17.32 -16.67
CA ASN A 33 21.84 -17.78 -17.14
C ASN A 33 21.06 -18.55 -16.05
N ARG A 34 21.75 -19.43 -15.30
CA ARG A 34 21.15 -20.13 -14.15
C ARG A 34 20.73 -19.14 -13.07
N ILE A 35 21.59 -18.19 -12.70
CA ILE A 35 21.29 -17.20 -11.65
C ILE A 35 20.13 -16.29 -12.07
N ILE A 36 20.13 -15.79 -13.30
CA ILE A 36 19.02 -15.01 -13.87
C ILE A 36 17.75 -15.84 -13.81
N GLY A 37 17.80 -17.13 -14.15
CA GLY A 37 16.70 -18.09 -14.03
C GLY A 37 16.09 -18.21 -12.63
N GLU A 38 16.82 -17.85 -11.58
CA GLU A 38 16.35 -17.84 -10.19
C GLU A 38 15.83 -16.45 -9.73
N VAL A 39 16.07 -15.40 -10.52
CA VAL A 39 15.57 -14.05 -10.23
C VAL A 39 14.05 -14.03 -10.32
N ARG A 40 13.44 -13.38 -9.32
CA ARG A 40 11.99 -13.21 -9.24
C ARG A 40 11.58 -12.02 -10.08
N ILE A 41 10.63 -12.23 -10.97
CA ILE A 41 10.24 -11.23 -11.95
C ILE A 41 8.85 -10.69 -11.62
N HIS A 42 8.74 -9.36 -11.72
CA HIS A 42 7.51 -8.60 -11.63
C HIS A 42 7.24 -8.00 -13.00
N ILE A 43 6.23 -8.52 -13.71
CA ILE A 43 5.86 -8.03 -15.05
C ILE A 43 4.70 -7.04 -14.91
N ARG A 44 4.85 -5.89 -15.57
CA ARG A 44 3.74 -4.98 -15.88
C ARG A 44 3.41 -5.16 -17.35
N SER A 45 2.13 -5.27 -17.71
CA SER A 45 1.73 -5.51 -19.10
C SER A 45 2.05 -4.35 -20.03
N VAL A 46 2.50 -3.20 -19.52
CA VAL A 46 3.08 -2.15 -20.35
C VAL A 46 4.58 -2.47 -20.53
N LEU A 47 4.89 -3.65 -21.07
CA LEU A 47 6.22 -3.89 -21.60
C LEU A 47 6.30 -3.16 -22.93
N ASN A 48 7.36 -2.37 -23.15
CA ASN A 48 7.61 -1.77 -24.45
C ASN A 48 7.92 -2.87 -25.50
N GLU A 49 7.87 -2.55 -26.80
CA GLU A 49 8.08 -3.55 -27.88
C GLU A 49 9.42 -4.30 -27.74
N GLU A 50 10.43 -3.62 -27.21
CA GLU A 50 11.76 -4.18 -27.00
C GLU A 50 11.79 -5.17 -25.83
N GLU A 51 11.12 -4.86 -24.73
CA GLU A 51 10.90 -5.75 -23.59
C GLU A 51 10.05 -6.95 -24.02
N GLN A 52 9.03 -6.75 -24.86
CA GLN A 52 8.23 -7.84 -25.40
C GLN A 52 9.05 -8.79 -26.28
N GLY A 53 9.84 -8.24 -27.21
CA GLY A 53 10.64 -9.04 -28.15
C GLY A 53 11.83 -9.73 -27.51
N TYR A 54 12.45 -9.11 -26.49
CA TYR A 54 13.68 -9.61 -25.90
C TYR A 54 13.48 -10.32 -24.55
N ILE A 55 12.60 -9.84 -23.69
CA ILE A 55 12.45 -10.38 -22.34
C ILE A 55 11.49 -11.56 -22.33
N LEU A 56 10.27 -11.41 -22.88
CA LEU A 56 9.23 -12.46 -22.79
C LEU A 56 9.66 -13.83 -23.33
N PRO A 57 10.41 -13.96 -24.44
CA PRO A 57 10.87 -15.27 -24.93
C PRO A 57 11.89 -15.94 -24.02
N ASN A 58 12.60 -15.15 -23.20
CA ASN A 58 13.71 -15.59 -22.37
C ASN A 58 13.35 -15.75 -20.88
N ILE A 59 12.15 -15.30 -20.48
CA ILE A 59 11.62 -15.54 -19.13
C ILE A 59 11.08 -16.96 -19.03
N CYS A 60 11.56 -17.71 -18.04
CA CYS A 60 10.87 -18.92 -17.62
C CYS A 60 9.57 -18.54 -16.88
N PRO A 61 8.39 -19.08 -17.23
CA PRO A 61 7.13 -18.78 -16.54
C PRO A 61 7.17 -18.99 -15.02
N LYS A 62 8.05 -19.88 -14.53
CA LYS A 62 8.26 -20.14 -13.09
C LYS A 62 8.86 -18.95 -12.32
N GLN A 63 9.52 -18.02 -13.02
CA GLN A 63 10.13 -16.82 -12.43
C GLN A 63 9.11 -15.72 -12.12
N ILE A 64 7.99 -15.72 -12.84
CA ILE A 64 6.97 -14.69 -12.74
C ILE A 64 6.21 -14.87 -11.42
N ARG A 65 6.38 -13.92 -10.52
CA ARG A 65 5.70 -13.92 -9.22
C ARG A 65 4.63 -12.86 -9.09
N SER A 66 4.78 -11.77 -9.81
CA SER A 66 3.80 -10.69 -9.84
C SER A 66 3.49 -10.35 -11.27
N PHE A 67 2.21 -10.17 -11.55
CA PHE A 67 1.73 -9.85 -12.87
C PHE A 67 0.70 -8.73 -12.78
N CYS A 68 0.92 -7.65 -13.53
CA CYS A 68 -0.03 -6.53 -13.61
C CYS A 68 -0.54 -6.38 -15.05
N VAL A 69 -1.85 -6.36 -15.24
CA VAL A 69 -2.56 -6.17 -16.51
C VAL A 69 -3.05 -4.72 -16.60
N HIS A 70 -2.72 -4.03 -17.68
CA HIS A 70 -3.05 -2.62 -17.96
C HIS A 70 -3.55 -2.36 -19.39
N GLU A 71 -3.29 -3.23 -20.38
CA GLU A 71 -3.62 -2.96 -21.79
C GLU A 71 -4.18 -4.15 -22.58
N ASP A 72 -4.92 -3.79 -23.62
CA ASP A 72 -5.75 -4.62 -24.49
C ASP A 72 -4.96 -5.50 -25.46
N ARG A 73 -3.71 -5.13 -25.75
CA ARG A 73 -2.90 -5.76 -26.81
C ARG A 73 -2.35 -7.13 -26.45
N TYR A 74 -2.54 -7.57 -25.20
CA TYR A 74 -2.07 -8.88 -24.76
C TYR A 74 -3.23 -9.87 -24.69
N GLU A 75 -3.39 -10.65 -25.75
CA GLU A 75 -4.08 -11.93 -25.69
C GLU A 75 -3.22 -12.89 -24.84
N PHE A 76 -3.46 -12.89 -23.52
CA PHE A 76 -2.68 -13.67 -22.56
C PHE A 76 -3.01 -15.17 -22.63
N LEU A 77 -2.63 -15.83 -23.72
CA LEU A 77 -2.86 -17.26 -23.96
C LEU A 77 -2.04 -18.20 -23.04
N LYS A 78 -1.26 -17.65 -22.09
CA LYS A 78 -0.30 -18.42 -21.26
C LYS A 78 -0.30 -18.08 -19.76
N LEU A 79 -1.31 -17.41 -19.21
CA LEU A 79 -1.44 -17.29 -17.74
C LEU A 79 -1.46 -18.68 -17.06
N SER A 80 -2.03 -19.67 -17.74
CA SER A 80 -2.00 -21.09 -17.37
C SER A 80 -0.58 -21.67 -17.23
N GLN A 81 0.42 -21.10 -17.90
CA GLN A 81 1.81 -21.54 -17.82
C GLN A 81 2.56 -20.92 -16.63
N CYS A 82 2.04 -19.81 -16.09
CA CYS A 82 2.65 -19.04 -15.01
C CYS A 82 2.12 -19.49 -13.62
N ASN A 83 2.39 -20.75 -13.26
CA ASN A 83 1.85 -21.37 -12.04
C ASN A 83 2.40 -20.82 -10.71
N ASN A 84 3.49 -20.03 -10.73
CA ASN A 84 4.13 -19.47 -9.52
C ASN A 84 3.70 -18.02 -9.23
N ILE A 85 2.67 -17.51 -9.92
CA ILE A 85 2.14 -16.17 -9.65
C ILE A 85 1.57 -16.12 -8.24
N ARG A 86 2.03 -15.13 -7.47
CA ARG A 86 1.60 -14.83 -6.09
C ARG A 86 0.86 -13.51 -5.99
N GLN A 87 1.06 -12.61 -6.95
CA GLN A 87 0.37 -11.34 -7.03
C GLN A 87 -0.17 -11.13 -8.43
N LEU A 88 -1.47 -10.87 -8.54
CA LEU A 88 -2.15 -10.56 -9.78
C LEU A 88 -2.88 -9.25 -9.61
N GLU A 89 -2.65 -8.32 -10.52
CA GLU A 89 -3.22 -6.98 -10.49
C GLU A 89 -3.84 -6.67 -11.85
N PHE A 90 -5.09 -6.21 -11.85
CA PHE A 90 -5.81 -5.73 -13.02
C PHE A 90 -5.98 -4.22 -12.86
N GLY A 91 -4.96 -3.50 -13.33
CA GLY A 91 -4.78 -2.06 -13.19
C GLY A 91 -5.63 -1.22 -14.15
N CYS A 92 -5.82 0.04 -13.78
CA CYS A 92 -6.34 1.09 -14.65
C CYS A 92 -5.17 1.94 -15.15
N HIS A 93 -4.94 1.96 -16.47
CA HIS A 93 -4.21 3.07 -17.10
C HIS A 93 -5.24 4.10 -17.56
N SER A 94 -4.91 5.37 -17.34
CA SER A 94 -5.82 6.50 -17.39
C SER A 94 -6.74 6.59 -18.63
N ARG A 95 -7.97 7.05 -18.40
CA ARG A 95 -8.98 7.58 -19.35
C ARG A 95 -9.88 6.55 -20.08
N HIS A 96 -11.01 6.26 -19.41
CA HIS A 96 -12.36 6.12 -19.97
C HIS A 96 -12.70 5.08 -21.05
N THR A 97 -11.84 4.10 -21.41
CA THR A 97 -12.21 3.10 -22.44
C THR A 97 -11.93 1.62 -22.12
N HIS A 98 -11.41 1.28 -20.93
CA HIS A 98 -10.81 -0.05 -20.70
C HIS A 98 -11.68 -1.12 -19.99
N GLU A 99 -12.97 -0.86 -19.70
CA GLU A 99 -13.82 -1.82 -18.97
C GLU A 99 -14.02 -3.17 -19.68
N ARG A 100 -13.97 -3.19 -21.02
CA ARG A 100 -14.26 -4.38 -21.82
C ARG A 100 -13.18 -5.47 -21.73
N TYR A 101 -11.95 -5.12 -21.34
CA TYR A 101 -10.79 -6.00 -21.52
C TYR A 101 -10.47 -6.85 -20.31
N VAL A 102 -10.42 -6.22 -19.13
CA VAL A 102 -10.26 -6.93 -17.86
C VAL A 102 -11.35 -8.00 -17.72
N HIS A 103 -12.57 -7.71 -18.17
CA HIS A 103 -13.70 -8.64 -18.16
C HIS A 103 -13.40 -10.00 -18.81
N ARG A 104 -12.78 -10.01 -20.01
CA ARG A 104 -12.45 -11.25 -20.72
C ARG A 104 -11.39 -12.09 -20.00
N GLN A 105 -10.50 -11.46 -19.24
CA GLN A 105 -9.39 -12.15 -18.60
C GLN A 105 -9.75 -12.75 -17.24
N LEU A 106 -10.79 -12.23 -16.58
CA LEU A 106 -11.24 -12.73 -15.27
C LEU A 106 -11.62 -14.21 -15.28
N VAL A 107 -12.13 -14.72 -16.40
CA VAL A 107 -12.50 -16.14 -16.55
C VAL A 107 -11.30 -17.07 -16.32
N HIS A 108 -10.08 -16.59 -16.58
CA HIS A 108 -8.85 -17.35 -16.40
C HIS A 108 -8.31 -17.29 -14.97
N VAL A 109 -8.84 -16.42 -14.11
CA VAL A 109 -8.47 -16.33 -12.69
C VAL A 109 -9.13 -17.49 -11.93
N GLN A 110 -8.54 -18.67 -12.08
CA GLN A 110 -9.00 -19.91 -11.49
C GLN A 110 -8.01 -20.42 -10.44
N PRO A 111 -8.47 -21.03 -9.33
CA PRO A 111 -7.58 -21.62 -8.32
C PRO A 111 -6.60 -22.66 -8.89
N ALA A 112 -7.04 -23.44 -9.87
CA ALA A 112 -6.21 -24.44 -10.55
C ALA A 112 -5.05 -23.82 -11.34
N VAL A 113 -5.26 -22.62 -11.88
CA VAL A 113 -4.24 -21.88 -12.64
C VAL A 113 -3.30 -21.13 -11.71
N PHE A 114 -3.83 -20.59 -10.61
CA PHE A 114 -3.09 -19.76 -9.66
C PHE A 114 -3.10 -20.36 -8.23
N PRO A 115 -2.51 -21.55 -8.02
CA PRO A 115 -2.54 -22.23 -6.72
C PRO A 115 -1.75 -21.50 -5.63
N HIS A 116 -0.87 -20.56 -6.02
CA HIS A 116 -0.01 -19.81 -5.12
C HIS A 116 -0.40 -18.33 -4.96
N LEU A 117 -1.57 -17.94 -5.48
CA LEU A 117 -2.03 -16.55 -5.44
C LEU A 117 -2.27 -16.06 -4.01
N ARG A 118 -1.51 -15.05 -3.59
CA ARG A 118 -1.60 -14.42 -2.27
C ARG A 118 -2.28 -13.05 -2.31
N ASN A 119 -2.10 -12.33 -3.41
CA ASN A 119 -2.58 -10.97 -3.59
C ASN A 119 -3.35 -10.88 -4.91
N LEU A 120 -4.59 -10.40 -4.85
CA LEU A 120 -5.40 -10.13 -6.03
C LEU A 120 -5.96 -8.70 -5.94
N THR A 121 -5.68 -7.90 -6.96
CA THR A 121 -6.14 -6.50 -7.03
C THR A 121 -6.88 -6.29 -8.34
N ILE A 122 -8.08 -5.72 -8.26
CA ILE A 122 -8.90 -5.36 -9.41
C ILE A 122 -9.38 -3.92 -9.20
N TYR A 123 -9.04 -2.98 -10.09
CA TYR A 123 -9.40 -1.57 -9.88
C TYR A 123 -10.72 -1.16 -10.54
N GLN A 124 -11.11 -1.79 -11.63
CA GLN A 124 -12.33 -1.41 -12.35
C GLN A 124 -12.97 -2.62 -13.00
N GLN A 125 -14.21 -2.93 -12.61
CA GLN A 125 -15.02 -4.00 -13.18
C GLN A 125 -16.51 -3.74 -13.02
N ASN A 126 -17.26 -4.06 -14.08
CA ASN A 126 -18.71 -4.13 -14.03
C ASN A 126 -19.17 -5.42 -13.35
N TRP A 127 -20.37 -5.40 -12.75
CA TRP A 127 -20.96 -6.53 -12.02
C TRP A 127 -21.48 -7.66 -12.95
N SER A 128 -20.59 -8.21 -13.76
CA SER A 128 -20.83 -9.30 -14.71
C SER A 128 -20.93 -10.67 -14.03
N SER A 129 -21.43 -11.68 -14.74
CA SER A 129 -21.52 -13.08 -14.28
C SER A 129 -20.16 -13.65 -13.87
N GLU A 130 -19.13 -13.35 -14.66
CA GLU A 130 -17.75 -13.80 -14.51
C GLU A 130 -17.13 -13.19 -13.25
N TYR A 131 -17.37 -11.89 -13.05
CA TYR A 131 -16.90 -11.19 -11.86
C TYR A 131 -17.62 -11.67 -10.59
N GLN A 132 -18.93 -11.93 -10.68
CA GLN A 132 -19.70 -12.53 -9.58
C GLN A 132 -19.20 -13.94 -9.23
N GLN A 133 -18.86 -14.75 -10.24
CA GLN A 133 -18.26 -16.05 -10.03
C GLN A 133 -16.90 -15.93 -9.36
N LEU A 134 -16.04 -15.00 -9.81
CA LEU A 134 -14.75 -14.74 -9.17
C LEU A 134 -14.90 -14.31 -7.71
N CYS A 135 -15.79 -13.36 -7.41
CA CYS A 135 -16.10 -12.98 -6.03
C CYS A 135 -16.55 -14.20 -5.20
N THR A 136 -17.42 -15.04 -5.76
CA THR A 136 -17.85 -16.28 -5.11
C THR A 136 -16.65 -17.17 -4.82
N MET A 137 -15.73 -17.40 -5.76
CA MET A 137 -14.54 -18.24 -5.55
C MET A 137 -13.59 -17.67 -4.48
N ILE A 138 -13.37 -16.34 -4.51
CA ILE A 138 -12.52 -15.62 -3.54
C ILE A 138 -13.03 -15.85 -2.12
N PHE A 139 -14.33 -15.64 -1.89
CA PHE A 139 -14.91 -15.72 -0.57
C PHE A 139 -15.29 -17.15 -0.17
N ASN A 140 -15.46 -18.09 -1.11
CA ASN A 140 -15.84 -19.48 -0.86
C ASN A 140 -14.63 -20.42 -0.68
N ASN A 141 -13.55 -19.93 -0.06
CA ASN A 141 -12.34 -20.67 0.29
C ASN A 141 -11.67 -21.45 -0.85
N GLN A 142 -11.91 -21.08 -2.12
CA GLN A 142 -11.34 -21.81 -3.24
C GLN A 142 -9.89 -21.43 -3.52
N PHE A 143 -9.46 -20.25 -3.08
CA PHE A 143 -8.06 -19.82 -3.12
C PHE A 143 -7.40 -20.01 -1.75
N PRO A 144 -6.74 -21.15 -1.47
CA PRO A 144 -6.35 -21.54 -0.10
C PRO A 144 -5.26 -20.67 0.51
N VAL A 145 -4.53 -19.90 -0.30
CA VAL A 145 -3.40 -19.06 0.15
C VAL A 145 -3.61 -17.57 -0.14
N LEU A 146 -4.80 -17.18 -0.61
CA LEU A 146 -5.14 -15.79 -0.90
C LEU A 146 -5.32 -15.02 0.41
N LYS A 147 -4.48 -14.02 0.63
CA LYS A 147 -4.42 -13.24 1.88
C LYS A 147 -4.93 -11.82 1.72
N TYR A 148 -4.71 -11.24 0.54
CA TYR A 148 -4.99 -9.84 0.25
C TYR A 148 -5.87 -9.75 -0.99
N VAL A 149 -6.99 -9.05 -0.86
CA VAL A 149 -7.89 -8.79 -1.98
C VAL A 149 -8.26 -7.31 -2.03
N TYR A 150 -8.22 -6.74 -3.23
CA TYR A 150 -8.80 -5.44 -3.54
C TYR A 150 -9.79 -5.61 -4.70
N LEU A 151 -11.04 -5.20 -4.47
CA LEU A 151 -12.16 -5.33 -5.41
C LEU A 151 -12.82 -3.96 -5.62
N PRO A 152 -13.25 -3.60 -6.84
CA PRO A 152 -13.90 -2.32 -7.09
C PRO A 152 -15.35 -2.29 -6.56
N TYR A 153 -16.03 -3.43 -6.59
CA TYR A 153 -17.40 -3.54 -6.13
C TYR A 153 -17.66 -4.96 -5.61
N ALA A 154 -18.43 -5.09 -4.54
CA ALA A 154 -18.96 -6.36 -4.08
C ALA A 154 -20.36 -6.19 -3.50
N ASN A 155 -21.26 -7.10 -3.84
CA ASN A 155 -22.63 -7.08 -3.33
C ASN A 155 -23.11 -8.48 -2.90
N GLY A 156 -24.19 -8.50 -2.12
CA GLY A 156 -24.71 -9.73 -1.53
C GLY A 156 -25.23 -10.77 -2.52
N SER A 157 -25.24 -10.54 -3.84
CA SER A 157 -25.67 -11.56 -4.81
C SER A 157 -24.76 -12.79 -4.84
N CYS A 158 -23.50 -12.65 -4.40
CA CYS A 158 -22.57 -13.77 -4.27
C CYS A 158 -22.76 -14.56 -2.97
N VAL A 159 -23.34 -13.98 -1.92
CA VAL A 159 -23.45 -14.58 -0.57
C VAL A 159 -24.20 -15.91 -0.57
N PRO A 160 -25.37 -16.08 -1.22
CA PRO A 160 -26.09 -17.36 -1.23
C PRO A 160 -25.28 -18.53 -1.85
N ARG A 161 -24.23 -18.22 -2.63
CA ARG A 161 -23.38 -19.22 -3.28
C ARG A 161 -22.15 -19.60 -2.45
N ILE A 162 -21.88 -18.86 -1.37
CA ILE A 162 -20.77 -19.13 -0.47
C ILE A 162 -21.22 -20.20 0.54
N ARG A 163 -20.52 -21.33 0.57
CA ARG A 163 -20.79 -22.45 1.48
C ARG A 163 -19.71 -22.59 2.55
N THR A 164 -18.48 -22.30 2.17
CA THR A 164 -17.28 -22.39 3.01
C THR A 164 -16.52 -21.09 2.90
N TRP A 165 -16.69 -20.21 3.88
CA TRP A 165 -16.01 -18.91 3.87
C TRP A 165 -14.50 -19.04 3.91
N SER A 166 -13.80 -18.12 3.25
CA SER A 166 -12.34 -18.16 3.16
C SER A 166 -11.69 -18.04 4.53
N THR A 167 -10.81 -18.98 4.84
CA THR A 167 -10.01 -18.96 6.06
C THR A 167 -8.64 -18.32 5.84
N SER A 168 -8.28 -17.99 4.59
CA SER A 168 -6.95 -17.47 4.25
C SER A 168 -6.89 -15.94 4.17
N LEU A 169 -8.04 -15.28 3.94
CA LEU A 169 -8.12 -13.83 3.78
C LEU A 169 -7.79 -13.12 5.10
N ILE A 170 -6.85 -12.17 5.01
CA ILE A 170 -6.39 -11.34 6.14
C ILE A 170 -6.75 -9.87 5.89
N ASN A 171 -6.70 -9.43 4.64
CA ASN A 171 -6.99 -8.07 4.23
C ASN A 171 -7.95 -8.08 3.04
N VAL A 172 -9.09 -7.42 3.21
CA VAL A 172 -10.11 -7.27 2.18
C VAL A 172 -10.41 -5.79 2.01
N SER A 173 -10.22 -5.28 0.80
CA SER A 173 -10.56 -3.93 0.40
C SER A 173 -11.60 -3.99 -0.71
N ILE A 174 -12.73 -3.30 -0.54
CA ILE A 174 -13.84 -3.29 -1.49
C ILE A 174 -14.24 -1.84 -1.71
N GLU A 175 -13.90 -1.25 -2.85
CA GLU A 175 -14.14 0.17 -3.10
C GLU A 175 -15.61 0.52 -2.94
N CYS A 176 -16.56 -0.23 -3.51
CA CYS A 176 -18.00 -0.07 -3.26
C CYS A 176 -18.61 -1.37 -2.69
N CYS A 177 -19.04 -1.36 -1.42
CA CYS A 177 -19.65 -2.52 -0.77
C CYS A 177 -21.09 -2.20 -0.34
N ASN A 178 -22.06 -3.07 -0.63
CA ASN A 178 -23.42 -2.89 -0.14
C ASN A 178 -23.64 -3.58 1.22
N LYS A 179 -24.75 -3.24 1.91
CA LYS A 179 -25.11 -3.82 3.21
C LYS A 179 -25.20 -5.35 3.16
N SER A 180 -25.75 -5.91 2.08
CA SER A 180 -25.95 -7.35 1.97
C SER A 180 -24.67 -8.15 1.76
N MET A 181 -23.55 -7.50 1.46
CA MET A 181 -22.22 -8.12 1.43
C MET A 181 -21.40 -7.82 2.69
N PHE A 182 -21.56 -6.61 3.21
CA PHE A 182 -20.78 -6.11 4.33
C PHE A 182 -20.88 -7.00 5.58
N TYR A 183 -22.09 -7.23 6.09
CA TYR A 183 -22.25 -8.03 7.32
C TYR A 183 -21.79 -9.49 7.13
N PRO A 184 -22.17 -10.19 6.03
CA PRO A 184 -21.66 -11.53 5.79
C PRO A 184 -20.13 -11.64 5.76
N LEU A 185 -19.42 -10.65 5.22
CA LEU A 185 -17.95 -10.64 5.22
C LEU A 185 -17.37 -10.55 6.63
N LEU A 186 -17.95 -9.69 7.48
CA LEU A 186 -17.48 -9.53 8.86
C LEU A 186 -17.77 -10.75 9.72
N ASP A 187 -18.98 -11.29 9.60
CA ASP A 187 -19.44 -12.38 10.46
C ASP A 187 -18.75 -13.71 10.13
N ASN A 188 -18.31 -13.89 8.88
CA ASN A 188 -17.91 -15.21 8.39
C ASN A 188 -16.44 -15.33 7.94
N LEU A 189 -15.65 -14.25 7.91
CA LEU A 189 -14.21 -14.32 7.61
C LEU A 189 -13.38 -14.39 8.91
N PRO A 190 -13.00 -15.58 9.39
CA PRO A 190 -12.46 -15.75 10.75
C PRO A 190 -11.07 -15.13 10.97
N ASN A 191 -10.29 -14.93 9.90
CA ASN A 191 -8.92 -14.43 9.97
C ASN A 191 -8.76 -13.00 9.44
N LEU A 192 -9.88 -12.32 9.16
CA LEU A 192 -9.88 -10.94 8.70
C LEU A 192 -9.27 -10.04 9.79
N LYS A 193 -8.25 -9.28 9.43
CA LYS A 193 -7.59 -8.29 10.32
C LYS A 193 -7.83 -6.87 9.86
N TYR A 194 -7.94 -6.70 8.54
CA TYR A 194 -8.00 -5.41 7.88
C TYR A 194 -9.14 -5.41 6.89
N PHE A 195 -10.09 -4.49 7.06
CA PHE A 195 -11.20 -4.33 6.14
C PHE A 195 -11.34 -2.87 5.72
N THR A 196 -11.43 -2.62 4.41
CA THR A 196 -11.64 -1.27 3.87
C THR A 196 -12.81 -1.30 2.90
N CYS A 197 -13.79 -0.41 3.03
CA CYS A 197 -14.82 -0.27 2.00
C CYS A 197 -15.49 1.11 1.96
N THR A 198 -16.06 1.49 0.81
CA THR A 198 -17.03 2.59 0.75
C THR A 198 -18.43 2.00 0.90
N LEU A 199 -19.17 2.48 1.90
CA LEU A 199 -20.55 2.11 2.17
C LEU A 199 -21.49 3.22 1.70
N GLY A 200 -22.60 2.84 1.08
CA GLY A 200 -23.69 3.77 0.75
C GLY A 200 -24.79 3.78 1.81
N THR A 201 -24.47 3.97 3.11
CA THR A 201 -25.47 3.76 4.18
C THR A 201 -25.41 4.75 5.33
N ASP A 202 -26.57 5.06 5.91
CA ASP A 202 -26.75 6.09 6.95
C ASP A 202 -26.62 5.62 8.41
N ASN A 203 -26.31 4.33 8.68
CA ASN A 203 -26.34 3.78 10.06
C ASN A 203 -24.95 3.34 10.54
N VAL A 204 -24.21 4.28 11.14
CA VAL A 204 -22.81 4.13 11.55
C VAL A 204 -22.66 3.48 12.93
N GLY A 205 -23.56 3.78 13.88
CA GLY A 205 -23.39 3.38 15.29
C GLY A 205 -23.48 1.87 15.58
N THR A 206 -24.20 1.11 14.77
CA THR A 206 -24.31 -0.36 14.91
C THR A 206 -23.06 -1.10 14.44
N LEU A 207 -22.22 -0.46 13.61
CA LEU A 207 -21.07 -1.09 12.96
C LEU A 207 -19.88 -1.25 13.92
N GLU A 208 -19.63 -0.28 14.78
CA GLU A 208 -18.49 -0.29 15.70
C GLU A 208 -18.56 -1.45 16.71
N GLN A 209 -19.75 -1.75 17.22
CA GLN A 209 -19.96 -2.81 18.21
C GLN A 209 -19.81 -4.23 17.63
N GLN A 210 -20.14 -4.43 16.35
CA GLN A 210 -20.02 -5.74 15.69
C GLN A 210 -18.56 -6.07 15.29
N CYS A 211 -17.68 -5.08 15.31
CA CYS A 211 -16.35 -5.17 14.72
C CYS A 211 -15.19 -5.29 15.73
N LEU A 212 -15.50 -5.61 16.99
CA LEU A 212 -14.54 -5.59 18.10
C LEU A 212 -13.31 -6.50 17.90
N SER A 213 -13.36 -7.47 16.99
CA SER A 213 -12.25 -8.38 16.65
C SER A 213 -11.27 -7.81 15.60
N LEU A 214 -11.64 -6.74 14.89
CA LEU A 214 -10.85 -6.22 13.78
C LEU A 214 -9.77 -5.24 14.24
N LYS A 215 -8.55 -5.41 13.72
CA LYS A 215 -7.46 -4.46 13.98
C LYS A 215 -7.70 -3.11 13.31
N THR A 216 -8.47 -3.10 12.23
CA THR A 216 -8.73 -1.90 11.43
C THR A 216 -9.97 -2.07 10.59
N ILE A 217 -10.78 -1.02 10.58
CA ILE A 217 -11.77 -0.81 9.53
C ILE A 217 -11.58 0.58 8.93
N ASN A 218 -11.67 0.71 7.61
CA ASN A 218 -11.78 1.99 6.93
C ASN A 218 -13.09 2.03 6.16
N LEU A 219 -14.06 2.81 6.61
CA LEU A 219 -15.32 3.04 5.89
C LEU A 219 -15.25 4.39 5.18
N THR A 220 -15.87 4.52 4.02
CA THR A 220 -16.07 5.81 3.35
C THR A 220 -17.54 5.97 3.02
N THR A 221 -18.16 7.09 3.40
CA THR A 221 -19.56 7.41 3.07
C THR A 221 -19.58 8.79 2.41
N GLY A 222 -19.99 8.89 1.13
CA GLY A 222 -20.30 10.17 0.49
C GLY A 222 -19.23 11.27 0.59
N GLY A 223 -17.93 10.91 0.60
CA GLY A 223 -16.80 11.84 0.72
C GLY A 223 -16.19 11.97 2.12
N THR A 224 -16.73 11.28 3.12
CA THR A 224 -16.16 11.23 4.48
C THR A 224 -15.59 9.84 4.78
N VAL A 225 -14.29 9.76 5.14
CA VAL A 225 -13.64 8.52 5.57
C VAL A 225 -13.93 8.32 7.06
N ILE A 226 -14.75 7.33 7.40
CA ILE A 226 -14.99 6.83 8.76
C ILE A 226 -14.12 5.59 8.96
N SER A 227 -12.86 5.79 9.35
CA SER A 227 -12.00 4.69 9.73
C SER A 227 -12.12 4.38 11.23
N ASN A 228 -12.35 3.11 11.56
CA ASN A 228 -12.03 2.50 12.85
C ASN A 228 -10.51 2.17 12.96
N ARG A 229 -9.71 2.72 12.05
CA ARG A 229 -8.33 3.13 12.30
C ARG A 229 -8.35 4.59 12.69
N TYR A 230 -7.64 4.94 13.73
CA TYR A 230 -7.62 6.29 14.26
C TYR A 230 -7.20 7.26 13.15
N PRO A 231 -7.93 8.36 12.98
CA PRO A 231 -7.91 9.14 11.76
C PRO A 231 -6.53 9.75 11.59
N TYR A 232 -5.79 9.40 10.54
CA TYR A 232 -5.00 10.44 9.88
C TYR A 232 -6.03 11.48 9.44
N SER A 233 -6.29 12.45 10.32
CA SER A 233 -7.17 13.56 10.04
C SER A 233 -6.70 14.16 8.72
N THR A 234 -7.64 14.45 7.83
CA THR A 234 -7.44 15.45 6.77
C THR A 234 -6.50 16.51 7.33
N PRO A 235 -5.27 16.65 6.79
CA PRO A 235 -4.24 17.39 7.49
C PRO A 235 -4.73 18.83 7.62
N PRO A 236 -4.83 19.37 8.85
CA PRO A 236 -5.34 20.71 9.04
C PRO A 236 -4.43 21.68 8.29
N LEU A 237 -5.05 22.53 7.48
CA LEU A 237 -4.38 23.61 6.77
C LEU A 237 -4.01 24.66 7.82
N PHE A 238 -2.76 24.63 8.27
CA PHE A 238 -2.31 25.46 9.39
C PHE A 238 -1.85 26.81 8.83
N ARG A 239 -2.45 27.91 9.32
CA ARG A 239 -2.03 29.28 8.97
C ARG A 239 -1.01 29.76 10.00
N PHE A 240 0.13 30.26 9.52
CA PHE A 240 1.29 30.59 10.36
C PHE A 240 1.36 32.07 10.76
N ASP A 241 0.53 32.91 10.16
CA ASP A 241 0.62 34.35 10.40
C ASP A 241 -0.28 34.79 11.55
N SER A 242 0.18 34.56 12.79
CA SER A 242 -0.49 35.09 13.97
C SER A 242 -0.19 36.58 14.21
N LYS A 243 0.74 37.17 13.46
CA LYS A 243 1.26 38.53 13.70
C LYS A 243 1.04 39.48 12.50
N ASN A 244 0.39 39.03 11.42
CA ASN A 244 0.25 39.73 10.14
C ASN A 244 1.58 40.34 9.66
N ILE A 245 2.69 39.60 9.80
CA ILE A 245 4.03 40.08 9.41
C ILE A 245 4.17 40.04 7.88
N SER A 246 3.44 39.15 7.21
CA SER A 246 3.52 38.94 5.77
C SER A 246 2.20 39.30 5.12
N ASP A 247 2.22 40.13 4.07
CA ASP A 247 1.04 40.39 3.24
C ASP A 247 0.61 39.13 2.43
N ARG A 248 1.45 38.09 2.44
CA ARG A 248 1.20 36.82 1.79
C ARG A 248 0.49 35.86 2.74
N ARG A 249 -0.56 35.19 2.24
CA ARG A 249 -1.17 34.06 2.95
C ARG A 249 -0.22 32.86 2.99
N GLU A 250 0.46 32.68 4.11
CA GLU A 250 1.35 31.55 4.36
C GLU A 250 0.61 30.41 5.05
N TRP A 251 0.83 29.19 4.55
CA TRP A 251 0.25 27.97 5.12
C TRP A 251 1.15 26.76 4.93
N THR A 252 0.99 25.78 5.81
CA THR A 252 1.61 24.46 5.69
C THR A 252 0.59 23.37 5.95
N ILE A 253 0.96 22.16 5.56
CA ILE A 253 0.24 20.92 5.82
C ILE A 253 1.01 20.21 6.93
N VAL A 254 0.32 19.87 8.02
CA VAL A 254 0.89 19.09 9.12
C VAL A 254 0.27 17.72 9.12
N HIS A 255 1.10 16.70 8.94
CA HIS A 255 0.74 15.30 9.13
C HIS A 255 1.21 14.87 10.51
N TYR A 256 0.37 14.14 11.23
CA TYR A 256 0.70 13.54 12.51
C TYR A 256 0.04 12.18 12.59
N HIS A 257 0.60 11.27 13.38
CA HIS A 257 -0.09 10.02 13.66
C HIS A 257 -1.13 10.24 14.77
N SER A 258 -2.25 9.55 14.62
CA SER A 258 -3.50 9.81 15.35
C SER A 258 -3.55 9.29 16.79
N PHE A 259 -2.43 8.77 17.31
CA PHE A 259 -2.32 8.24 18.65
C PHE A 259 -1.15 8.87 19.40
N TYR A 260 -1.46 9.65 20.43
CA TYR A 260 -0.48 9.95 21.46
C TYR A 260 -0.33 8.72 22.36
N ASN A 261 0.88 8.17 22.49
CA ASN A 261 1.19 7.13 23.45
C ASN A 261 2.40 7.58 24.27
N PRO A 262 2.28 7.71 25.61
CA PRO A 262 3.36 8.23 26.45
C PRO A 262 4.63 7.34 26.44
N TYR A 263 4.51 6.08 26.01
CA TYR A 263 5.62 5.14 25.94
C TYR A 263 6.29 5.06 24.57
N TYR A 264 5.81 5.81 23.58
CA TYR A 264 6.36 5.82 22.23
C TYR A 264 6.62 7.24 21.75
N LEU A 265 7.44 7.34 20.71
CA LEU A 265 7.73 8.59 20.02
C LEU A 265 6.46 9.08 19.32
N PHE A 266 6.18 10.38 19.46
CA PHE A 266 5.15 11.05 18.68
C PHE A 266 5.77 11.79 17.50
N GLU A 267 5.24 11.63 16.30
CA GLU A 267 5.77 12.16 15.05
C GLU A 267 4.87 13.26 14.45
N LEU A 268 5.50 14.38 14.10
CA LEU A 268 4.93 15.46 13.31
C LEU A 268 5.73 15.64 12.02
N GLU A 269 5.08 15.49 10.87
CA GLU A 269 5.63 15.78 9.55
C GLU A 269 5.03 17.10 9.03
N ILE A 270 5.89 18.09 8.79
CA ILE A 270 5.48 19.41 8.29
C ILE A 270 5.86 19.52 6.81
N ARG A 271 4.88 19.74 5.94
CA ARG A 271 5.06 19.95 4.50
C ARG A 271 4.63 21.36 4.12
N TRP A 272 5.50 22.11 3.44
CA TRP A 272 5.17 23.46 2.99
C TRP A 272 5.72 23.77 1.60
N LEU A 273 4.97 24.58 0.85
CA LEU A 273 5.38 25.15 -0.44
C LEU A 273 5.23 26.68 -0.48
N VAL A 274 4.47 27.27 0.46
CA VAL A 274 3.99 28.66 0.39
C VAL A 274 4.34 29.45 1.68
N ALA A 275 5.10 28.86 2.61
CA ALA A 275 5.49 29.49 3.87
C ALA A 275 6.95 29.97 3.86
N THR A 276 7.22 31.08 4.54
CA THR A 276 8.57 31.61 4.71
C THR A 276 9.30 30.79 5.78
N SER A 277 10.52 30.33 5.46
CA SER A 277 11.26 29.37 6.30
C SER A 277 11.59 29.89 7.70
N CYS A 278 11.87 31.19 7.85
CA CYS A 278 12.13 31.80 9.16
C CYS A 278 10.87 31.82 10.04
N THR A 279 9.71 32.19 9.48
CA THR A 279 8.41 32.18 10.17
C THR A 279 8.06 30.78 10.69
N LEU A 280 8.31 29.75 9.87
CA LEU A 280 8.11 28.36 10.27
C LEU A 280 9.08 27.94 11.39
N GLY A 281 10.35 28.34 11.30
CA GLY A 281 11.37 28.08 12.32
C GLY A 281 11.01 28.70 13.68
N ASP A 282 10.52 29.94 13.69
CA ASP A 282 10.06 30.61 14.90
C ASP A 282 8.85 29.89 15.53
N LEU A 283 7.94 29.36 14.71
CA LEU A 283 6.79 28.62 15.24
C LEU A 283 7.21 27.29 15.86
N ILE A 284 8.09 26.53 15.21
CA ILE A 284 8.61 25.27 15.74
C ILE A 284 9.35 25.53 17.07
N THR A 285 10.10 26.63 17.15
CA THR A 285 10.77 27.05 18.38
C THR A 285 9.78 27.35 19.49
N GLN A 286 8.68 28.05 19.19
CA GLN A 286 7.60 28.30 20.17
C GLN A 286 6.90 27.00 20.62
N TRP A 287 6.68 26.04 19.71
CA TRP A 287 6.12 24.74 20.07
C TRP A 287 7.05 23.95 20.99
N SER A 288 8.36 24.00 20.72
CA SER A 288 9.37 23.38 21.57
C SER A 288 9.39 24.00 22.98
N GLN A 289 9.25 25.31 23.08
CA GLN A 289 9.16 25.99 24.38
C GLN A 289 7.88 25.63 25.15
N ARG A 290 6.73 25.49 24.46
CA ARG A 290 5.44 25.15 25.10
C ARG A 290 5.34 23.69 25.55
N THR A 291 5.99 22.78 24.83
CA THR A 291 6.00 21.34 25.17
C THR A 291 6.82 21.05 26.43
N GLY A 292 7.72 21.95 26.80
CA GLY A 292 8.61 21.80 27.96
C GLY A 292 8.11 22.35 29.29
N THR A 293 6.86 22.76 29.43
CA THR A 293 6.33 23.33 30.69
C THR A 293 5.11 22.57 31.19
N ILE A 294 5.24 21.87 32.33
CA ILE A 294 4.11 21.37 33.11
C ILE A 294 3.62 22.52 34.01
N PRO A 295 2.33 22.88 34.00
CA PRO A 295 1.79 23.83 34.98
C PRO A 295 2.10 23.35 36.41
N ASP A 296 2.66 24.23 37.23
CA ASP A 296 3.01 23.98 38.65
C ASP A 296 4.20 23.05 38.94
N SER A 297 5.05 22.73 37.94
CA SER A 297 6.33 22.06 38.22
C SER A 297 7.49 22.58 37.34
N ASN A 298 8.70 22.60 37.89
CA ASN A 298 9.95 22.91 37.15
C ASN A 298 10.40 21.74 36.23
N GLN A 299 9.50 20.81 35.88
CA GLN A 299 9.81 19.65 35.06
C GLN A 299 9.30 19.84 33.62
N VAL A 300 10.09 19.31 32.68
CA VAL A 300 9.78 19.30 31.25
C VAL A 300 8.79 18.17 30.97
N ALA A 301 7.62 18.50 30.41
CA ALA A 301 6.60 17.51 30.08
C ALA A 301 7.01 16.63 28.89
N PHE A 302 7.47 17.28 27.81
CA PHE A 302 7.90 16.64 26.58
C PHE A 302 9.03 17.45 25.92
N HIS A 303 9.93 16.74 25.23
CA HIS A 303 10.91 17.35 24.34
C HIS A 303 10.42 17.29 22.90
N LEU A 304 10.47 18.41 22.19
CA LEU A 304 10.22 18.50 20.74
C LEU A 304 11.55 18.68 20.01
N VAL A 305 11.98 17.68 19.24
CA VAL A 305 13.30 17.67 18.58
C VAL A 305 13.15 17.49 17.06
N PRO A 306 13.78 18.33 16.22
CA PRO A 306 13.80 18.12 14.77
C PRO A 306 14.73 16.95 14.38
N VAL A 307 14.29 16.09 13.47
CA VAL A 307 15.01 14.91 12.97
C VAL A 307 15.16 15.00 11.44
N PRO A 308 16.36 14.71 10.89
CA PRO A 308 16.59 14.69 9.44
C PRO A 308 15.76 13.60 8.74
N CYS A 309 15.14 13.92 7.60
CA CYS A 309 14.24 13.03 6.86
C CYS A 309 14.88 11.80 6.17
N ASP A 310 16.19 11.60 6.30
CA ASP A 310 16.84 10.44 5.69
C ASP A 310 17.04 9.34 6.71
N SER A 311 16.19 8.32 6.65
CA SER A 311 16.27 7.21 7.58
C SER A 311 17.55 6.37 7.41
N PHE A 312 18.35 6.54 6.33
CA PHE A 312 19.53 5.71 6.06
C PHE A 312 20.69 6.35 5.25
N ALA A 313 20.78 7.67 5.05
CA ALA A 313 21.96 8.24 4.38
C ALA A 313 23.29 8.12 5.17
N GLU A 314 23.26 7.88 6.48
CA GLU A 314 24.42 7.42 7.25
C GLU A 314 23.95 6.88 8.60
N PHE A 315 23.96 5.55 8.76
CA PHE A 315 23.54 4.87 9.97
C PHE A 315 24.72 4.80 10.94
N ASP A 316 24.75 5.64 12.00
CA ASP A 316 25.47 5.31 13.25
C ASP A 316 25.04 6.15 14.48
N ALA A 317 24.49 7.36 14.35
CA ALA A 317 24.21 8.21 15.52
C ALA A 317 22.98 7.82 16.38
N LEU A 318 22.02 7.03 15.86
CA LEU A 318 20.75 6.76 16.55
C LEU A 318 20.71 5.42 17.31
N ARG A 319 21.69 4.52 17.12
CA ARG A 319 21.74 3.23 17.83
C ARG A 319 22.13 3.37 19.31
N ASP A 320 22.92 4.38 19.65
CA ASP A 320 23.33 4.62 21.03
C ASP A 320 22.26 5.37 21.84
N ILE A 321 21.43 6.18 21.19
CA ILE A 321 20.34 6.92 21.84
C ILE A 321 19.19 5.98 22.28
N GLN A 322 18.90 4.92 21.51
CA GLN A 322 17.90 3.91 21.91
C GLN A 322 18.26 3.14 23.19
N LYS A 323 19.55 3.06 23.55
CA LYS A 323 20.00 2.40 24.79
C LYS A 323 19.84 3.27 26.05
N TYR A 324 19.61 4.57 25.90
CA TYR A 324 19.57 5.53 27.03
C TYR A 324 18.22 6.22 27.24
N ILE A 325 17.21 5.96 26.42
CA ILE A 325 15.91 6.62 26.55
C ILE A 325 15.04 5.91 27.59
N SER A 326 15.02 6.47 28.79
CA SER A 326 13.85 6.43 29.67
C SER A 326 12.77 7.38 29.12
N SER A 327 11.57 6.84 28.96
CA SER A 327 10.24 7.46 28.75
C SER A 327 10.14 8.99 28.58
N ASN A 328 9.50 9.41 27.47
CA ASN A 328 8.97 10.76 27.11
C ASN A 328 9.79 11.60 26.10
N PHE A 329 9.72 11.25 24.81
CA PHE A 329 10.23 12.10 23.71
C PHE A 329 9.20 12.26 22.57
N ILE A 330 9.14 13.45 21.97
CA ILE A 330 8.39 13.75 20.73
C ILE A 330 9.41 14.16 19.66
N ILE A 331 9.37 13.50 18.50
CA ILE A 331 10.28 13.72 17.39
C ILE A 331 9.53 14.41 16.24
N VAL A 332 10.08 15.49 15.69
CA VAL A 332 9.52 16.25 14.56
C VAL A 332 10.41 16.04 13.35
N TYR A 333 9.87 15.75 12.17
CA TYR A 333 10.65 15.74 10.93
C TYR A 333 10.47 17.07 10.17
N ILE A 334 11.59 17.65 9.74
CA ILE A 334 11.60 18.88 8.90
C ILE A 334 12.20 18.53 7.53
N GLN A 335 11.38 18.57 6.48
CA GLN A 335 11.84 18.37 5.10
C GLN A 335 11.98 19.70 4.35
N TYR A 336 13.18 20.01 3.85
CA TYR A 336 13.39 21.04 2.85
C TYR A 336 13.40 20.43 1.45
N LYS A 337 12.51 20.88 0.55
CA LYS A 337 12.65 20.73 -0.91
C LYS A 337 12.51 22.10 -1.57
N ILE A 338 13.63 22.62 -2.07
CA ILE A 338 13.66 23.82 -2.90
C ILE A 338 13.45 23.38 -4.34
N TYR A 339 12.32 23.76 -4.93
CA TYR A 339 12.13 23.69 -6.37
C TYR A 339 12.53 25.03 -6.98
N LYS A 340 13.52 25.02 -7.87
CA LYS A 340 13.88 26.17 -8.71
C LYS A 340 13.16 25.98 -10.05
N TYR A 341 12.40 26.99 -10.48
CA TYR A 341 11.77 27.01 -11.81
C TYR A 341 12.81 27.03 -12.92
#